data_AF-A0A7J8YGM0-F1
#
_entry.id   AF-A0A7J8YGM0-F1
#
_cell.length_a   1.000
_cell.length_b   1.000
_cell.length_c   1.000
_cell.angle_alpha   90.00
_cell.angle_beta   90.00
_cell.angle_gamma   90.00
#
_symmetry.space_group_name_H-M   'P 1'
#
loop_
_entity.id
_entity.type
_entity.pdbx_description
1 polymer ?
#
loop_
_entity_poly.entity_id
_entity_poly.type
_entity_poly.pdbx_seq_one_letter_code
_entity_poly.pdbx_strand_id
1 'polypeptide(L)'
;MDGNTTEAERWLTIAEKLLASRDLHGARTLAIRARELAPVPADQILAVTDTLMAAQSNPQDWYGILQLVPLTQSMEVVAGQYRKLAMLLNYGKSGLSFADQAFRLVSEAWNVLSNPSKKALYDNELRFLQFGPVSQFGQQYHHHQQQQQQQQQQHQQQSQLQQPQTQ
;
A
#
# COMPACT_ATOMS: atom_id res chain seq x y z
N MET A 1 25.80 22.32 -25.17
CA MET A 1 24.43 21.93 -24.74
C MET A 1 24.54 21.52 -23.28
N ASP A 2 24.87 22.47 -22.40
CA ASP A 2 25.43 22.17 -21.06
C ASP A 2 24.72 22.91 -19.91
N GLY A 3 23.72 23.73 -20.24
CA GLY A 3 22.98 24.55 -19.26
C GLY A 3 21.97 23.76 -18.43
N ASN A 4 21.25 22.81 -19.03
CA ASN A 4 20.22 22.04 -18.31
C ASN A 4 20.82 20.94 -17.43
N THR A 5 21.90 20.29 -17.86
CA THR A 5 22.60 19.27 -17.07
C THR A 5 23.15 19.86 -15.77
N THR A 6 23.68 21.09 -15.82
CA THR A 6 24.18 21.79 -14.64
C THR A 6 23.07 22.25 -13.68
N GLU A 7 21.85 22.49 -14.18
CA GLU A 7 20.71 22.82 -13.33
C GLU A 7 20.22 21.61 -12.51
N ALA A 8 20.15 20.44 -13.14
CA ALA A 8 19.79 19.18 -12.46
C ALA A 8 20.77 18.85 -11.33
N GLU A 9 22.09 18.99 -11.58
CA GLU A 9 23.13 18.79 -10.57
C GLU A 9 22.99 19.74 -9.38
N ARG A 10 22.62 21.02 -9.62
CA ARG A 10 22.36 21.99 -8.55
C ARG A 10 21.17 21.57 -7.69
N TRP A 11 20.06 21.17 -8.30
CA TRP A 11 18.88 20.70 -7.56
C TRP A 11 19.20 19.46 -6.73
N LEU A 12 19.92 18.48 -7.29
CA LEU A 12 20.34 17.28 -6.58
C LEU A 12 21.24 17.62 -5.39
N THR A 13 22.23 18.49 -5.58
CA THR A 13 23.14 18.93 -4.52
C THR A 13 22.39 19.58 -3.36
N ILE A 14 21.39 20.42 -3.65
CA ILE A 14 20.58 21.06 -2.60
C ILE A 14 19.65 20.02 -1.96
N ALA A 15 19.05 19.13 -2.75
CA ALA A 15 18.19 18.06 -2.25
C ALA A 15 18.93 17.14 -1.25
N GLU A 16 20.18 16.77 -1.54
CA GLU A 16 21.02 15.98 -0.63
C GLU A 16 21.33 16.73 0.67
N LYS A 17 21.62 18.04 0.60
CA LYS A 17 21.84 18.88 1.79
C LYS A 17 20.58 18.97 2.67
N LEU A 18 19.42 19.18 2.04
CA LEU A 18 18.13 19.21 2.73
C LEU A 18 17.79 17.85 3.34
N LEU A 19 18.07 16.76 2.62
CA LEU A 19 17.90 15.41 3.13
C LEU A 19 18.77 15.20 4.37
N ALA A 20 20.06 15.59 4.32
CA ALA A 20 20.98 15.50 5.46
C ALA A 20 20.52 16.32 6.68
N SER A 21 19.86 17.47 6.46
CA SER A 21 19.24 18.27 7.53
C SER A 21 17.84 17.82 7.94
N ARG A 22 17.39 16.62 7.51
CA ARG A 22 16.05 16.05 7.75
C ARG A 22 14.88 16.84 7.15
N ASP A 23 15.12 17.80 6.26
CA ASP A 23 14.05 18.45 5.50
C ASP A 23 13.61 17.56 4.32
N LEU A 24 12.75 16.59 4.62
CA LEU A 24 12.27 15.62 3.63
C LEU A 24 11.39 16.27 2.56
N HIS A 25 10.59 17.27 2.91
CA HIS A 25 9.68 17.94 1.97
C HIS A 25 10.46 18.80 0.97
N GLY A 26 11.45 19.55 1.46
CA GLY A 26 12.36 20.34 0.63
C GLY A 26 13.19 19.45 -0.30
N ALA A 27 13.80 18.38 0.24
CA ALA A 27 14.56 17.42 -0.54
C ALA A 27 13.72 16.78 -1.66
N ARG A 28 12.51 16.33 -1.33
CA ARG A 28 11.56 15.73 -2.29
C ARG A 28 11.20 16.69 -3.41
N THR A 29 10.91 17.95 -3.08
CA THR A 29 10.50 18.97 -4.06
C THR A 29 11.59 19.20 -5.11
N LEU A 30 12.85 19.27 -4.69
CA LEU A 30 13.98 19.47 -5.59
C LEU A 30 14.31 18.20 -6.39
N ALA A 31 14.22 17.02 -5.78
CA ALA A 31 14.41 15.75 -6.48
C ALA A 31 13.37 15.59 -7.61
N ILE A 32 12.10 15.97 -7.40
CA ILE A 32 11.07 15.97 -8.46
C ILE A 32 11.49 16.85 -9.65
N ARG A 33 12.05 18.04 -9.40
CA ARG A 33 12.51 18.95 -10.45
C ARG A 33 13.69 18.37 -11.24
N ALA A 34 14.62 17.71 -10.54
CA ALA A 34 15.77 17.07 -11.18
C ALA A 34 15.42 15.80 -11.96
N ARG A 35 14.29 15.16 -11.67
CA ARG A 35 13.97 13.81 -12.18
C ARG A 35 13.94 13.68 -13.69
N GLU A 36 13.48 14.70 -14.41
CA GLU A 36 13.42 14.65 -15.89
C GLU A 36 14.82 14.61 -16.52
N LEU A 37 15.79 15.28 -15.90
CA LEU A 37 17.15 15.43 -16.41
C LEU A 37 18.13 14.42 -15.79
N ALA A 38 17.87 14.00 -14.56
CA ALA A 38 18.69 13.08 -13.77
C ALA A 38 17.80 12.09 -13.01
N PRO A 39 17.13 11.15 -13.71
CA PRO A 39 16.12 10.29 -13.10
C PRO A 39 16.69 9.36 -12.03
N VAL A 40 17.86 8.77 -12.26
CA VAL A 40 18.44 7.81 -11.31
C VAL A 40 18.80 8.45 -9.97
N PRO A 41 19.58 9.55 -9.90
CA PRO A 41 19.85 10.22 -8.62
C PRO A 41 18.59 10.79 -7.95
N ALA A 42 17.67 11.36 -8.74
CA ALA A 42 16.40 11.87 -8.22
C ALA A 42 15.57 10.75 -7.59
N ASP A 43 15.42 9.61 -8.25
CA ASP A 43 14.66 8.47 -7.76
C ASP A 43 15.26 7.87 -6.49
N GLN A 44 16.58 7.95 -6.30
CA GLN A 44 17.22 7.54 -5.03
C GLN A 44 16.81 8.46 -3.88
N ILE A 45 16.86 9.78 -4.08
CA ILE A 45 16.43 10.75 -3.06
C ILE A 45 14.93 10.58 -2.77
N LEU A 46 14.10 10.42 -3.80
CA LEU A 46 12.66 10.19 -3.66
C LEU A 46 12.36 8.90 -2.91
N ALA A 47 13.12 7.82 -3.18
CA ALA A 47 12.97 6.57 -2.45
C ALA A 47 13.21 6.75 -0.95
N VAL A 48 14.22 7.52 -0.56
CA VAL A 48 14.50 7.83 0.84
C VAL A 48 13.42 8.72 1.43
N THR A 49 13.09 9.84 0.79
CA THR A 49 12.11 10.81 1.34
C THR A 49 10.74 10.18 1.50
N ASP A 50 10.24 9.48 0.48
CA ASP A 50 8.87 8.96 0.48
C ASP A 50 8.72 7.82 1.50
N THR A 51 9.75 6.98 1.65
CA THR A 51 9.79 5.93 2.68
C THR A 51 9.76 6.52 4.09
N LEU A 52 10.59 7.53 4.36
CA LEU A 52 10.69 8.14 5.68
C LEU A 52 9.47 9.01 6.03
N MET A 53 8.82 9.62 5.03
CA MET A 53 7.57 10.36 5.21
C MET A 53 6.40 9.43 5.52
N ALA A 54 6.30 8.28 4.83
CA ALA A 54 5.31 7.26 5.13
C ALA A 54 5.47 6.76 6.58
N ALA A 55 6.70 6.39 6.97
CA ALA A 55 6.98 5.90 8.32
C ALA A 55 6.78 6.96 9.42
N GLN A 56 6.96 8.25 9.13
CA GLN A 56 6.66 9.33 10.09
C GLN A 56 5.17 9.53 10.31
N SER A 57 4.37 9.37 9.26
CA SER A 57 2.91 9.50 9.37
C SER A 57 2.30 8.29 10.07
N ASN A 58 2.76 7.08 9.73
CA ASN A 58 2.35 5.84 10.37
C ASN A 58 3.50 4.80 10.26
N PRO A 59 4.16 4.44 11.37
CA PRO A 59 5.27 3.48 11.38
C PRO A 59 4.91 2.08 10.86
N GLN A 60 3.62 1.74 10.83
CA GLN A 60 3.10 0.45 10.36
C GLN A 60 2.38 0.56 9.01
N ASP A 61 2.53 1.67 8.27
CA ASP A 61 2.02 1.77 6.90
C ASP A 61 2.93 1.02 5.92
N TRP A 62 2.87 -0.31 5.94
CA TRP A 62 3.71 -1.17 5.11
C TRP A 62 3.47 -0.96 3.61
N TYR A 63 2.25 -0.59 3.22
CA TYR A 63 1.97 -0.23 1.83
C TYR A 63 2.61 1.12 1.47
N GLY A 64 2.42 2.16 2.29
CA GLY A 64 3.03 3.47 2.07
C GLY A 64 4.55 3.44 2.10
N ILE A 65 5.16 2.65 2.99
CA ILE A 65 6.61 2.42 3.06
C ILE A 65 7.14 1.77 1.77
N LEU A 66 6.39 0.83 1.17
CA LEU A 66 6.71 0.29 -0.15
C LEU A 66 6.25 1.20 -1.30
N GLN A 67 5.64 2.35 -1.04
CA GLN A 67 5.07 3.26 -2.04
C GLN A 67 3.99 2.59 -2.91
N LEU A 68 3.16 1.77 -2.27
CA LEU A 68 2.06 1.03 -2.88
C LEU A 68 0.71 1.59 -2.41
N VAL A 69 -0.30 1.38 -3.26
CA VAL A 69 -1.69 1.63 -2.88
C VAL A 69 -2.09 0.64 -1.77
N PRO A 70 -2.82 1.09 -0.72
CA PRO A 70 -3.34 0.21 0.32
C PRO A 70 -4.10 -0.99 -0.26
N LEU A 71 -3.94 -2.15 0.37
CA LEU A 71 -4.60 -3.41 -0.02
C LEU A 71 -4.25 -3.90 -1.43
N THR A 72 -3.06 -3.55 -1.96
CA THR A 72 -2.55 -4.11 -3.23
C THR A 72 -2.59 -5.66 -3.18
N GLN A 73 -3.31 -6.27 -4.12
CA GLN A 73 -3.54 -7.73 -4.14
C GLN A 73 -2.46 -8.50 -4.90
N SER A 74 -1.88 -7.91 -5.95
CA SER A 74 -0.89 -8.59 -6.78
C SER A 74 0.45 -8.72 -6.05
N MET A 75 0.85 -9.96 -5.73
CA MET A 75 2.14 -10.25 -5.10
C MET A 75 3.32 -9.91 -6.02
N GLU A 76 3.12 -10.01 -7.33
CA GLU A 76 4.11 -9.61 -8.32
C GLU A 76 4.41 -8.10 -8.24
N VAL A 77 3.38 -7.26 -8.07
CA VAL A 77 3.53 -5.82 -7.90
C VAL A 77 4.28 -5.51 -6.60
N VAL A 78 3.92 -6.15 -5.49
CA VAL A 78 4.61 -5.98 -4.21
C VAL A 78 6.10 -6.37 -4.33
N ALA A 79 6.38 -7.53 -4.93
CA ALA A 79 7.75 -8.01 -5.12
C ALA A 79 8.56 -7.15 -6.10
N GLY A 80 7.92 -6.65 -7.16
CA GLY A 80 8.55 -5.74 -8.13
C GLY A 80 8.94 -4.43 -7.48
N GLN A 81 8.04 -3.85 -6.68
CA GLN A 81 8.27 -2.60 -5.99
C GLN A 81 9.34 -2.72 -4.90
N TYR A 82 9.34 -3.80 -4.12
CA TYR A 82 10.43 -4.07 -3.17
C TYR A 82 11.79 -4.14 -3.89
N ARG A 83 11.89 -4.90 -5.00
CA ARG A 83 13.15 -5.01 -5.77
C ARG A 83 13.62 -3.64 -6.27
N LYS A 84 12.70 -2.82 -6.78
CA LYS A 84 13.02 -1.44 -7.23
C LYS A 84 13.57 -0.59 -6.08
N LEU A 85 12.89 -0.56 -4.94
CA LEU A 85 13.33 0.22 -3.78
C LEU A 85 14.65 -0.30 -3.21
N ALA A 86 14.79 -1.62 -3.09
CA ALA A 86 16.04 -2.24 -2.67
C ALA A 86 17.21 -1.85 -3.59
N MET A 87 16.98 -1.76 -4.91
CA MET A 87 18.00 -1.29 -5.84
C MET A 87 18.35 0.18 -5.61
N LEU A 88 17.36 1.06 -5.51
CA LEU A 88 17.58 2.50 -5.30
C LEU A 88 18.27 2.81 -3.96
N LEU A 89 18.01 2.01 -2.93
CA LEU A 89 18.52 2.24 -1.58
C LEU A 89 19.86 1.51 -1.29
N ASN A 90 20.17 0.42 -1.99
CA ASN A 90 21.35 -0.41 -1.74
C ASN A 90 22.47 -0.24 -2.81
N TYR A 91 22.15 0.09 -4.05
CA TYR A 91 23.16 0.17 -5.12
C TYR A 91 23.78 1.56 -5.25
N GLY A 92 24.83 1.76 -4.45
CA GLY A 92 26.16 2.07 -4.99
C GLY A 92 26.40 3.44 -5.63
N LYS A 93 26.70 4.45 -4.80
CA LYS A 93 27.87 5.37 -4.88
C LYS A 93 27.71 6.64 -4.05
N SER A 94 26.49 6.99 -3.69
CA SER A 94 26.16 8.15 -2.86
C SER A 94 25.55 7.61 -1.58
N GLY A 95 26.31 7.63 -0.48
CA GLY A 95 25.77 7.37 0.86
C GLY A 95 24.78 8.46 1.22
N LEU A 96 23.59 8.41 0.61
CA LEU A 96 22.51 9.34 0.89
C LEU A 96 22.17 9.24 2.36
N SER A 97 22.03 10.40 3.00
CA SER A 97 21.62 10.44 4.39
C SER A 97 20.32 9.67 4.56
N PHE A 98 20.29 8.77 5.54
CA PHE A 98 19.14 7.93 5.89
C PHE A 98 18.78 6.82 4.88
N ALA A 99 19.59 6.54 3.85
CA ALA A 99 19.36 5.43 2.93
C ALA A 99 19.27 4.07 3.66
N ASP A 100 20.19 3.80 4.59
CA ASP A 100 20.16 2.56 5.38
C ASP A 100 18.90 2.45 6.26
N GLN A 101 18.43 3.59 6.80
CA GLN A 101 17.21 3.62 7.59
C GLN A 101 15.99 3.33 6.71
N ALA A 102 15.89 3.96 5.54
CA ALA A 102 14.84 3.68 4.58
C ALA A 102 14.87 2.23 4.12
N PHE A 103 16.06 1.67 3.85
CA PHE A 103 16.21 0.27 3.45
C PHE A 103 15.73 -0.72 4.52
N ARG A 104 16.01 -0.45 5.80
CA ARG A 104 15.48 -1.25 6.92
C ARG A 104 13.96 -1.25 6.93
N LEU A 105 13.33 -0.07 6.83
CA LEU A 105 11.87 0.05 6.78
C LEU A 105 11.27 -0.72 5.59
N VAL A 106 11.86 -0.58 4.40
CA VAL A 106 11.45 -1.31 3.19
C VAL A 106 11.56 -2.82 3.38
N SER A 107 12.61 -3.28 4.07
CA SER A 107 12.83 -4.71 4.36
C SER A 107 11.81 -5.25 5.37
N GLU A 108 11.46 -4.46 6.38
CA GLU A 108 10.43 -4.81 7.37
C GLU A 108 9.04 -4.90 6.71
N ALA A 109 8.69 -3.91 5.88
CA ALA A 109 7.45 -3.92 5.12
C ALA A 109 7.36 -5.14 4.19
N TRP A 110 8.46 -5.49 3.51
CA TRP A 110 8.55 -6.69 2.68
C TRP A 110 8.33 -7.96 3.49
N ASN A 111 8.94 -8.11 4.67
CA ASN A 111 8.77 -9.28 5.53
C ASN A 111 7.31 -9.52 5.98
N VAL A 112 6.48 -8.48 5.99
CA VAL A 112 5.03 -8.58 6.25
C VAL A 112 4.29 -8.89 4.94
N LEU A 113 4.49 -8.07 3.91
CA LEU A 113 3.66 -8.11 2.70
C LEU A 113 4.03 -9.26 1.73
N SER A 114 5.22 -9.85 1.84
CA SER A 114 5.63 -11.00 1.03
C SER A 114 5.07 -12.33 1.54
N ASN A 115 4.63 -12.38 2.79
CA ASN A 115 4.07 -13.58 3.40
C ASN A 115 2.53 -13.51 3.34
N PRO A 116 1.85 -14.43 2.63
CA PRO A 116 0.40 -14.37 2.47
C PRO A 116 -0.38 -14.33 3.79
N SER A 117 0.06 -15.09 4.80
CA SER A 117 -0.60 -15.14 6.11
C SER A 117 -0.44 -13.84 6.89
N LYS A 118 0.78 -13.29 6.95
CA LYS A 118 1.03 -11.99 7.63
C LYS A 118 0.31 -10.85 6.91
N LYS A 119 0.35 -10.84 5.57
CA LYS A 119 -0.36 -9.86 4.75
C LYS A 119 -1.87 -9.92 5.00
N ALA A 120 -2.46 -11.10 5.05
CA ALA A 120 -3.90 -11.25 5.31
C ALA A 120 -4.31 -10.68 6.68
N LEU A 121 -3.50 -10.91 7.73
CA LEU A 121 -3.73 -10.33 9.05
C LEU A 121 -3.65 -8.80 9.01
N TYR A 122 -2.60 -8.27 8.39
CA TYR A 122 -2.41 -6.82 8.24
C TYR A 122 -3.53 -6.16 7.43
N ASP A 123 -3.94 -6.77 6.31
CA ASP A 123 -5.03 -6.27 5.48
C ASP A 123 -6.38 -6.27 6.22
N ASN A 124 -6.61 -7.27 7.08
CA ASN A 124 -7.82 -7.34 7.88
C ASN A 124 -7.86 -6.23 8.95
N GLU A 125 -6.73 -5.99 9.63
CA GLU A 125 -6.60 -4.87 10.56
C GLU A 125 -6.81 -3.52 9.87
N LEU A 126 -6.22 -3.34 8.69
CA LEU A 126 -6.38 -2.11 7.91
C LEU A 126 -7.84 -1.87 7.51
N ARG A 127 -8.55 -2.93 7.10
CA ARG A 127 -9.99 -2.88 6.79
C ARG A 127 -10.84 -2.57 8.02
N PHE A 128 -10.49 -3.15 9.17
CA PHE A 128 -11.17 -2.88 10.43
C PHE A 128 -11.02 -1.41 10.83
N LEU A 129 -9.82 -0.84 10.71
CA LEU A 129 -9.57 0.58 10.98
C LEU A 129 -10.32 1.51 10.01
N GLN A 130 -10.51 1.09 8.76
CA GLN A 130 -11.17 1.91 7.74
C GLN A 130 -12.70 1.82 7.75
N PHE A 131 -13.27 0.65 8.05
CA PHE A 131 -14.69 0.36 7.88
C PHE A 131 -15.39 -0.17 9.16
N GLY A 132 -14.66 -0.32 10.26
CA GLY A 132 -15.16 -0.99 11.46
C GLY A 132 -15.32 -2.51 11.28
N PRO A 133 -15.94 -3.21 12.24
CA PRO A 133 -16.17 -4.65 12.15
C PRO A 133 -17.06 -4.99 10.94
N VAL A 134 -16.49 -5.70 9.96
CA VAL A 134 -17.17 -6.22 8.74
C VAL A 134 -18.26 -7.27 9.06
N SER A 135 -18.48 -7.56 10.34
CA SER A 135 -19.38 -8.60 10.85
C SER A 135 -20.87 -8.42 10.54
N GLN A 136 -21.33 -7.26 10.05
CA GLN A 136 -22.77 -7.03 9.80
C GLN A 136 -23.26 -7.31 8.39
N PHE A 137 -22.44 -7.14 7.34
CA PHE A 137 -22.96 -7.26 5.97
C PHE A 137 -23.14 -8.72 5.50
N GLY A 138 -22.24 -9.63 5.87
CA GLY A 138 -22.31 -11.03 5.42
C GLY A 138 -23.39 -11.88 6.11
N GLN A 139 -23.75 -11.54 7.36
CA GLN A 139 -24.76 -12.28 8.13
C GLN A 139 -26.19 -11.95 7.68
N GLN A 140 -26.44 -10.73 7.20
CA GLN A 140 -27.78 -10.30 6.79
C GLN A 140 -28.27 -11.03 5.52
N TYR A 141 -27.38 -11.30 4.56
CA TYR A 141 -27.71 -12.07 3.36
C TYR A 141 -28.03 -13.54 3.68
N HIS A 142 -27.25 -14.19 4.54
CA HIS A 142 -27.51 -15.59 4.92
C HIS A 142 -28.81 -15.72 5.72
N HIS A 143 -29.10 -14.77 6.62
CA HIS A 143 -30.31 -14.85 7.43
C HIS A 143 -31.59 -14.57 6.61
N HIS A 144 -31.53 -13.62 5.66
CA HIS A 144 -32.68 -13.30 4.81
C HIS A 144 -32.99 -14.40 3.80
N GLN A 145 -31.97 -15.08 3.26
CA GLN A 145 -32.16 -16.18 2.32
C GLN A 145 -32.75 -17.43 2.99
N GLN A 146 -32.36 -17.72 4.24
CA GLN A 146 -32.97 -18.81 5.03
C GLN A 146 -34.43 -18.51 5.40
N GLN A 147 -34.78 -17.26 5.73
CA GLN A 147 -36.16 -16.89 6.04
C GLN A 147 -37.09 -17.01 4.81
N GLN A 148 -36.62 -16.65 3.62
CA GLN A 148 -37.41 -16.81 2.40
C GLN A 148 -37.68 -18.28 2.06
N GLN A 149 -36.71 -19.18 2.26
CA GLN A 149 -36.92 -20.62 2.03
C GLN A 149 -37.92 -21.23 3.01
N GLN A 150 -37.91 -20.83 4.29
CA GLN A 150 -38.88 -21.30 5.27
C GLN A 150 -40.31 -20.83 4.95
N GLN A 151 -40.48 -19.59 4.49
CA GLN A 151 -41.81 -19.08 4.11
C GLN A 151 -42.38 -19.78 2.87
N GLN A 152 -41.55 -20.14 1.90
CA GLN A 152 -41.99 -20.90 0.71
C GLN A 152 -42.42 -22.33 1.06
N GLN A 153 -41.72 -23.01 1.98
CA GLN A 153 -42.11 -24.35 2.42
C GLN A 153 -43.45 -24.34 3.18
N GLN A 154 -43.69 -23.34 4.03
CA GLN A 154 -44.99 -23.20 4.72
C GLN A 154 -46.15 -22.95 3.75
N HIS A 155 -45.96 -22.10 2.73
CA HIS A 155 -47.00 -21.87 1.73
C HIS A 155 -47.35 -23.13 0.94
N GLN A 156 -46.36 -23.93 0.52
CA GLN A 156 -46.62 -25.18 -0.20
C GLN A 156 -47.37 -26.22 0.65
N GLN A 157 -47.08 -26.30 1.95
CA GLN A 157 -47.76 -27.22 2.85
C GLN A 157 -49.23 -26.84 3.06
N GLN A 158 -49.54 -25.54 3.21
CA GLN A 158 -50.92 -25.07 3.32
C GLN A 158 -51.71 -25.26 2.02
N SER A 159 -51.10 -25.05 0.86
CA SER A 159 -51.77 -25.26 -0.44
C SER A 159 -52.11 -26.73 -0.71
N GLN A 160 -51.36 -27.68 -0.16
CA GLN A 160 -51.67 -29.12 -0.29
C GLN A 160 -52.82 -29.56 0.64
N LEU A 161 -53.04 -28.87 1.76
CA LEU A 161 -54.12 -29.16 2.72
C LEU A 161 -55.49 -28.59 2.28
N GLN A 162 -55.52 -27.77 1.22
CA GLN A 162 -56.72 -27.08 0.73
C GLN A 162 -57.22 -27.59 -0.64
N GLN A 163 -56.68 -28.69 -1.16
CA GLN A 163 -57.28 -29.31 -2.34
C GLN A 163 -58.60 -30.00 -1.97
N PRO A 164 -59.74 -29.61 -2.57
CA PRO A 164 -61.00 -30.32 -2.36
C PRO A 164 -60.89 -31.72 -2.98
N GLN A 165 -61.29 -32.76 -2.25
CA GLN A 165 -61.52 -34.07 -2.83
C GLN A 165 -62.75 -34.00 -3.74
N THR A 166 -62.53 -33.75 -5.03
CA THR A 166 -63.55 -34.00 -6.06
C THR A 166 -63.64 -35.50 -6.30
N GLN A 167 -64.80 -36.06 -5.95
CA GLN A 167 -65.30 -37.38 -6.39
C GLN A 167 -65.59 -37.37 -7.89
#